data_AF-A0A257WW97-F1
#
_entry.id   AF-A0A257WW97-F1
#
_cell.length_a   1.000
_cell.length_b   1.000
_cell.length_c   1.000
_cell.angle_alpha   90.00
_cell.angle_beta   90.00
_cell.angle_gamma   90.00
#
_symmetry.space_group_name_H-M   'P 1'
#
loop_
_entity.id
_entity.type
_entity.pdbx_description
1 polymer ?
#
loop_
_entity_poly.entity_id
_entity_poly.type
_entity_poly.pdbx_seq_one_letter_code
_entity_poly.pdbx_strand_id
1 'polypeptide(L)'
;MTAGSRFFVRRVAVLGAGVIGAQIAAHLVNAGVEAILFDLATPGSDPDAGVRKAVDALRKLDPSPLATAAVADAIVIANYDQHLAMLADCDLVIEAIAERLDWKRDLY
;
A
#
# COMPACT_ATOMS: atom_id res chain seq x y z
N MET A 1 7.77 -3.79 36.92
CA MET A 1 7.71 -3.95 35.45
C MET A 1 6.45 -3.26 34.98
N THR A 2 6.53 -2.00 34.56
CA THR A 2 5.39 -1.31 33.93
C THR A 2 5.14 -2.02 32.61
N ALA A 3 4.00 -2.70 32.47
CA ALA A 3 3.56 -3.22 31.18
C ALA A 3 3.55 -2.03 30.21
N GLY A 4 4.42 -2.06 29.19
CA GLY A 4 4.43 -1.04 28.16
C GLY A 4 3.02 -0.94 27.58
N SER A 5 2.48 0.27 27.51
CA SER A 5 1.18 0.52 26.87
C SER A 5 1.22 -0.05 25.45
N ARG A 6 0.28 -0.94 25.10
CA ARG A 6 0.21 -1.50 23.75
C ARG A 6 -0.03 -0.36 22.76
N PHE A 7 0.81 -0.30 21.73
CA PHE A 7 0.62 0.59 20.59
C PHE A 7 -0.40 -0.03 19.64
N PHE A 8 -1.48 0.69 19.35
CA PHE A 8 -2.54 0.24 18.46
C PHE A 8 -2.42 0.95 17.12
N VAL A 9 -2.07 0.21 16.08
CA VAL A 9 -2.01 0.71 14.70
C VAL A 9 -3.42 0.70 14.13
N ARG A 10 -3.92 1.87 13.73
CA ARG A 10 -5.26 2.04 13.15
C ARG A 10 -5.20 2.39 11.67
N ARG A 11 -4.18 3.15 11.27
CA ARG A 11 -3.99 3.62 9.89
C ARG A 11 -2.55 3.40 9.41
N VAL A 12 -2.41 2.77 8.24
CA VAL A 12 -1.11 2.40 7.67
C VAL A 12 -0.99 2.90 6.23
N ALA A 13 0.12 3.53 5.91
CA ALA A 13 0.50 3.79 4.52
C ALA A 13 1.44 2.69 4.02
N VAL A 14 1.17 2.14 2.84
CA VAL A 14 2.04 1.20 2.12
C VAL A 14 2.58 1.90 0.88
N LEU A 15 3.89 2.11 0.83
CA LEU A 15 4.56 2.84 -0.23
C LEU A 15 5.04 1.86 -1.30
N GLY A 16 4.37 1.84 -2.45
CA GLY A 16 4.61 0.95 -3.58
C GLY A 16 3.40 0.07 -3.89
N ALA A 17 2.77 0.27 -5.05
CA ALA A 17 1.61 -0.51 -5.52
C ALA A 17 2.01 -1.70 -6.39
N GLY A 18 3.25 -2.19 -6.24
CA GLY A 18 3.69 -3.46 -6.80
C GLY A 18 2.98 -4.67 -6.15
N VAL A 19 3.32 -5.87 -6.62
CA VAL A 19 2.70 -7.13 -6.16
C VAL A 19 2.74 -7.30 -4.63
N ILE A 20 3.86 -6.94 -4.00
CA ILE A 20 4.05 -7.06 -2.56
C ILE A 20 3.21 -6.01 -1.82
N GLY A 21 3.37 -4.74 -2.14
CA GLY A 21 2.68 -3.67 -1.41
C GLY A 21 1.15 -3.74 -1.52
N ALA A 22 0.61 -4.09 -2.69
CA ALA A 22 -0.83 -4.29 -2.85
C ALA A 22 -1.36 -5.42 -1.96
N GLN A 23 -0.60 -6.51 -1.79
CA GLN A 23 -0.98 -7.62 -0.91
C GLN A 23 -0.81 -7.30 0.58
N ILE A 24 0.17 -6.47 0.95
CA ILE A 24 0.28 -5.93 2.31
C ILE A 24 -0.95 -5.09 2.63
N ALA A 25 -1.35 -4.19 1.72
CA ALA A 25 -2.56 -3.40 1.88
C ALA A 25 -3.81 -4.29 2.02
N ALA A 26 -3.95 -5.32 1.18
CA ALA A 26 -5.02 -6.32 1.29
C ALA A 26 -5.06 -7.00 2.66
N HIS A 27 -3.89 -7.39 3.20
CA HIS A 27 -3.82 -8.03 4.51
C HIS A 27 -4.26 -7.09 5.65
N LEU A 28 -3.88 -5.81 5.56
CA LEU A 28 -4.27 -4.79 6.54
C LEU A 28 -5.78 -4.57 6.57
N VAL A 29 -6.42 -4.39 5.41
CA VAL A 29 -7.88 -4.20 5.35
C VAL A 29 -8.65 -5.46 5.73
N ASN A 30 -8.12 -6.66 5.48
CA ASN A 30 -8.71 -7.90 6.01
C ASN A 30 -8.73 -7.92 7.55
N ALA A 31 -7.74 -7.30 8.19
CA ALA A 31 -7.63 -7.20 9.65
C ALA A 31 -8.40 -6.00 10.24
N GLY A 32 -9.12 -5.22 9.42
CA GLY A 32 -9.84 -4.03 9.85
C GLY A 32 -8.94 -2.82 10.13
N VAL A 33 -7.69 -2.83 9.64
CA VAL A 33 -6.78 -1.69 9.69
C VAL A 33 -6.96 -0.86 8.42
N GLU A 34 -7.10 0.45 8.56
CA GLU A 34 -7.19 1.35 7.41
C GLU A 34 -5.86 1.34 6.65
N ALA A 35 -5.88 1.02 5.37
CA ALA A 35 -4.69 0.96 4.53
C ALA A 35 -4.79 1.96 3.38
N ILE A 36 -3.73 2.77 3.24
CA ILE A 36 -3.53 3.65 2.09
C ILE A 36 -2.42 3.04 1.25
N LEU A 37 -2.69 2.75 -0.01
CA LEU A 37 -1.71 2.26 -0.96
C LEU A 37 -1.22 3.43 -1.83
N PHE A 38 0.09 3.69 -1.78
CA PHE A 38 0.74 4.75 -2.54
C PHE A 38 1.56 4.18 -3.70
N ASP A 39 1.62 4.93 -4.80
CA ASP A 39 2.68 4.79 -5.80
C ASP A 39 2.91 6.12 -6.54
N LEU A 40 3.82 6.12 -7.51
CA LEU A 40 4.04 7.21 -8.44
C LEU A 40 2.76 7.51 -9.22
N ALA A 41 2.52 8.81 -9.47
CA ALA A 41 1.44 9.23 -10.34
C ALA A 41 1.61 8.61 -11.74
N THR A 42 0.52 8.10 -12.29
CA THR A 42 0.53 7.56 -13.65
C THR A 42 0.44 8.72 -14.65
N PRO A 43 1.29 8.77 -15.69
CA PRO A 43 1.16 9.77 -16.74
C PRO A 43 -0.19 9.65 -17.46
N GLY A 44 -0.90 10.77 -17.64
CA GLY A 44 -2.17 10.81 -18.35
C GLY A 44 -3.24 11.60 -17.61
N SER A 45 -4.50 11.24 -17.85
CA SER A 45 -5.67 11.94 -17.29
C SER A 45 -6.08 11.48 -15.89
N ASP A 46 -5.68 10.26 -15.49
CA ASP A 46 -5.95 9.70 -14.16
C ASP A 46 -4.61 9.38 -13.46
N PRO A 47 -4.11 10.27 -12.59
CA PRO A 47 -2.88 10.06 -11.83
C PRO A 47 -2.89 8.80 -10.95
N ASP A 48 -4.07 8.32 -10.56
CA ASP A 48 -4.24 7.18 -9.66
C ASP A 48 -4.41 5.84 -10.40
N ALA A 49 -4.41 5.86 -11.74
CA ALA A 49 -4.74 4.69 -12.55
C ALA A 49 -3.84 3.47 -12.24
N GLY A 50 -2.55 3.67 -12.00
CA GLY A 50 -1.60 2.61 -11.66
C GLY A 50 -1.95 1.91 -10.34
N VAL A 51 -2.23 2.69 -9.29
CA VAL A 51 -2.59 2.17 -7.98
C VAL A 51 -3.98 1.52 -8.00
N ARG A 52 -4.95 2.13 -8.70
CA ARG A 52 -6.28 1.55 -8.94
C ARG A 52 -6.18 0.19 -9.62
N LYS A 53 -5.36 0.09 -10.66
CA LYS A 53 -5.11 -1.17 -11.37
C LYS A 53 -4.49 -2.23 -10.44
N ALA A 54 -3.60 -1.85 -9.53
CA ALA A 54 -3.02 -2.77 -8.56
C ALA A 54 -4.08 -3.32 -7.59
N VAL A 55 -4.97 -2.47 -7.08
CA VAL A 55 -6.10 -2.90 -6.23
C VAL A 55 -7.05 -3.81 -7.02
N ASP A 56 -7.35 -3.47 -8.28
CA ASP A 56 -8.20 -4.30 -9.15
C ASP A 56 -7.59 -5.66 -9.48
N ALA A 57 -6.27 -5.74 -9.58
CA ALA A 57 -5.57 -7.00 -9.80
C ALA A 57 -5.72 -7.97 -8.61
N LEU A 58 -5.84 -7.46 -7.36
CA LEU A 58 -6.01 -8.31 -6.17
C LEU A 58 -7.22 -9.24 -6.27
N ARG A 59 -8.31 -8.78 -6.89
CA ARG A 59 -9.56 -9.55 -7.06
C ARG A 59 -9.42 -10.73 -8.03
N LYS A 60 -8.33 -10.81 -8.78
CA LYS A 60 -8.07 -11.82 -9.82
C LYS A 60 -6.98 -12.82 -9.41
N LEU A 61 -6.33 -12.62 -8.26
CA LEU A 61 -5.25 -13.48 -7.80
C LEU A 61 -5.79 -14.81 -7.26
N ASP A 62 -5.00 -15.87 -7.48
CA ASP A 62 -5.26 -17.22 -6.97
C ASP A 62 -3.96 -17.79 -6.36
N PRO A 63 -3.91 -18.08 -5.04
CA PRO A 63 -4.99 -17.87 -4.06
C PRO A 63 -5.28 -16.38 -3.82
N SER A 64 -6.55 -16.06 -3.53
CA SER A 64 -6.96 -14.68 -3.22
C SER A 64 -6.30 -14.18 -1.93
N PRO A 65 -5.63 -13.02 -1.93
CA PRO A 65 -5.14 -12.37 -0.71
C PRO A 65 -6.25 -11.64 0.06
N LEU A 66 -7.43 -11.48 -0.54
CA LEU A 66 -8.58 -10.81 0.05
C LEU A 66 -9.48 -11.82 0.77
N ALA A 67 -9.96 -11.48 1.96
CA ALA A 67 -10.95 -12.27 2.69
C ALA A 67 -12.28 -12.36 1.93
N THR A 68 -12.68 -11.25 1.30
CA THR A 68 -13.73 -11.20 0.26
C THR A 68 -13.34 -10.17 -0.80
N ALA A 69 -13.83 -10.30 -2.03
CA ALA A 69 -13.48 -9.36 -3.11
C ALA A 69 -13.86 -7.89 -2.81
N ALA A 70 -14.89 -7.67 -2.00
CA ALA A 70 -15.34 -6.33 -1.60
C ALA A 70 -14.37 -5.63 -0.64
N VAL A 71 -13.54 -6.38 0.10
CA VAL A 71 -12.58 -5.78 1.04
C VAL A 71 -11.53 -4.93 0.32
N ALA A 72 -11.27 -5.19 -0.96
CA ALA A 72 -10.39 -4.35 -1.77
C ALA A 72 -10.90 -2.91 -1.91
N ASP A 73 -12.20 -2.67 -1.81
CA ASP A 73 -12.78 -1.32 -1.88
C ASP A 73 -12.44 -0.47 -0.63
N ALA A 74 -11.98 -1.10 0.46
CA ALA A 74 -11.53 -0.42 1.66
C ALA A 74 -10.08 0.10 1.56
N ILE A 75 -9.33 -0.31 0.53
CA ILE A 75 -7.97 0.20 0.29
C ILE A 75 -8.08 1.61 -0.28
N VAL A 76 -7.54 2.59 0.44
CA VAL A 76 -7.47 3.96 -0.04
C VAL A 76 -6.37 4.08 -1.08
N ILE A 77 -6.72 4.58 -2.26
CA ILE A 77 -5.80 4.80 -3.37
C ILE A 77 -5.17 6.19 -3.23
N ALA A 78 -3.85 6.27 -3.33
CA ALA A 78 -3.12 7.52 -3.22
C ALA A 78 -1.88 7.54 -4.13
N ASN A 79 -1.36 8.73 -4.40
CA ASN A 79 -0.14 8.93 -5.18
C ASN A 79 0.75 10.01 -4.54
N TYR A 80 2.06 9.94 -4.79
CA TYR A 80 3.02 10.85 -4.15
C TYR A 80 2.86 12.32 -4.55
N ASP A 81 2.34 12.63 -5.74
CA ASP A 81 2.27 14.01 -6.21
C ASP A 81 1.13 14.79 -5.53
N GLN A 82 0.03 14.11 -5.21
CA GLN A 82 -1.20 14.75 -4.73
C GLN A 82 -1.52 14.45 -3.26
N HIS A 83 -1.04 13.33 -2.72
CA HIS A 83 -1.60 12.76 -1.49
C HIS A 83 -0.58 12.61 -0.34
N LEU A 84 0.66 13.12 -0.49
CA LEU A 84 1.70 13.02 0.56
C LEU A 84 1.26 13.52 1.93
N ALA A 85 0.36 14.52 2.00
CA ALA A 85 -0.15 15.04 3.26
C ALA A 85 -0.87 13.97 4.11
N MET A 86 -1.44 12.93 3.49
CA MET A 86 -2.12 11.84 4.20
C MET A 86 -1.18 11.00 5.08
N LEU A 87 0.13 11.01 4.79
CA LEU A 87 1.12 10.27 5.59
C LEU A 87 1.23 10.78 7.03
N ALA A 88 0.91 12.06 7.27
CA ALA A 88 0.97 12.66 8.61
C ALA A 88 -0.04 12.04 9.58
N ASP A 89 -1.11 11.44 9.06
CA ASP A 89 -2.18 10.82 9.86
C ASP A 89 -1.98 9.29 10.04
N CYS A 90 -0.89 8.72 9.51
CA CYS A 90 -0.61 7.29 9.61
C CYS A 90 0.16 6.96 10.89
N ASP A 91 -0.25 5.88 11.57
CA ASP A 91 0.45 5.34 12.73
C ASP A 91 1.71 4.56 12.33
N LEU A 92 1.72 4.00 11.12
CA LEU A 92 2.80 3.19 10.55
C LEU A 92 2.92 3.45 9.04
N VAL A 93 4.16 3.48 8.55
CA VAL A 93 4.48 3.51 7.12
C VAL A 93 5.31 2.26 6.78
N ILE A 94 4.88 1.53 5.75
CA ILE A 94 5.57 0.34 5.24
C ILE A 94 6.10 0.67 3.85
N GLU A 95 7.41 0.60 3.68
CA GLU A 95 8.05 0.77 2.38
C GLU A 95 8.11 -0.58 1.66
N ALA A 96 7.62 -0.61 0.41
CA ALA A 96 7.49 -1.79 -0.44
C ALA A 96 7.75 -1.45 -1.92
N ILE A 97 8.69 -0.54 -2.17
CA ILE A 97 9.12 -0.11 -3.50
C ILE A 97 10.19 -1.08 -3.98
N ALA A 98 10.25 -1.32 -5.29
CA ALA A 98 11.28 -2.19 -5.86
C ALA A 98 12.68 -1.61 -5.60
N GLU A 99 13.58 -2.40 -5.02
CA GLU A 99 15.00 -2.05 -4.99
C GLU A 99 15.54 -2.04 -6.43
N ARG A 100 16.12 -0.91 -6.86
CA ARG A 100 16.86 -0.81 -8.12
C ARG A 100 18.22 -1.49 -8.00
N LEU A 101 18.25 -2.80 -8.23
CA LEU A 101 19.46 -3.62 -8.24
C LEU A 101 20.44 -3.21 -9.35
N ASP A 102 19.92 -2.65 -10.43
CA ASP A 102 20.63 -2.03 -11.54
C ASP A 102 21.60 -0.93 -11.08
N TRP A 103 21.21 -0.09 -10.12
CA TRP A 103 22.13 0.88 -9.53
C TRP A 103 23.23 0.24 -8.67
N LYS A 104 22.94 -0.90 -8.03
CA LYS A 104 23.95 -1.67 -7.29
C LYS A 104 24.94 -2.35 -8.23
N ARG A 105 24.49 -2.83 -9.40
CA ARG A 105 25.33 -3.50 -10.41
C ARG A 105 26.21 -2.54 -11.23
N ASP A 106 25.81 -1.28 -11.37
CA ASP A 106 26.67 -0.27 -12.00
C ASP A 106 27.74 0.27 -11.03
N LEU A 107 27.55 0.08 -9.73
CA LEU A 107 28.44 0.56 -8.67
C LEU A 107 29.52 -0.46 -8.27
N TYR A 108 29.29 -1.75 -8.49
CA TYR A 108 30.17 -2.88 -8.12
C TYR A 108 30.52 -3.73 -9.34
#